data_AF-A0A6J6I1J0-F1
#
_entry.id   AF-A0A6J6I1J0-F1
#
_cell.length_a   1.000
_cell.length_b   1.000
_cell.length_c   1.000
_cell.angle_alpha   90.00
_cell.angle_beta   90.00
_cell.angle_gamma   90.00
#
_symmetry.space_group_name_H-M   'P 1'
#
loop_
_entity.id
_entity.type
_entity.pdbx_description
1 polymer ?
#
loop_
_entity_poly.entity_id
_entity_poly.type
_entity_poly.pdbx_seq_one_letter_code
_entity_poly.pdbx_strand_id
1 'polypeptide(L)'
;MGHGGYSVPNILNELVDLVNSPRGERLVIAGDFNLLPADMPEELYEIMIDVVEDTSDTREPLEGCRGCSFDGEPCGHMWTHKNGNSDNAAVQNIDYVFIAPELAGVCVDVYGGEADFEGIWNVSDHAPVVVEFEF
;
A
#
# COMPACT_ATOMS: atom_id res chain seq x y z
N MET A 1 -1.68 -1.92 -21.95
CA MET A 1 -0.75 -1.19 -21.06
C MET A 1 -1.62 -0.54 -20.00
N GLY A 2 -1.76 -1.19 -18.85
CA GLY A 2 -2.51 -0.65 -17.71
C GLY A 2 -1.49 0.04 -16.81
N HIS A 3 -1.60 1.35 -16.69
CA HIS A 3 -0.87 2.12 -15.69
C HIS A 3 -1.86 2.35 -14.55
N GLY A 4 -1.46 2.09 -13.31
CA GLY A 4 -2.38 2.16 -12.17
C GLY A 4 -3.09 3.51 -12.08
N GLY A 5 -2.43 4.61 -12.46
CA GLY A 5 -3.03 5.95 -12.49
C GLY A 5 -4.26 6.11 -13.41
N TYR A 6 -4.45 5.23 -14.40
CA TYR A 6 -5.70 5.17 -15.17
C TYR A 6 -6.68 4.12 -14.63
N SER A 7 -6.18 3.03 -14.05
CA SER A 7 -7.01 1.93 -13.57
C SER A 7 -7.68 2.22 -12.23
N VAL A 8 -6.99 2.89 -11.30
CA VAL A 8 -7.50 3.20 -9.96
C VAL A 8 -8.75 4.07 -10.00
N PRO A 9 -8.80 5.20 -10.74
CA PRO A 9 -10.02 6.00 -10.83
C PRO A 9 -11.19 5.23 -11.47
N ASN A 10 -10.92 4.32 -12.41
CA ASN A 10 -11.96 3.49 -13.01
C ASN A 10 -12.48 2.45 -12.02
N ILE A 11 -11.60 1.78 -11.26
CA ILE A 11 -11.98 0.85 -10.19
C ILE A 11 -12.83 1.57 -9.14
N LEU A 12 -12.43 2.77 -8.72
CA LEU A 12 -13.20 3.57 -7.77
C LEU A 12 -14.59 3.95 -8.30
N ASN A 13 -14.68 4.33 -9.57
CA ASN A 13 -15.97 4.59 -10.20
C ASN A 13 -16.85 3.33 -10.27
N GLU A 14 -16.26 2.15 -10.53
CA GLU A 14 -17.00 0.88 -10.52
C GLU A 14 -17.45 0.45 -9.12
N LEU A 15 -16.68 0.83 -8.09
CA LEU A 15 -16.98 0.54 -6.69
C LEU A 15 -17.84 1.61 -6.02
N VAL A 16 -18.21 2.71 -6.71
CA VAL A 16 -18.89 3.87 -6.11
C VAL A 16 -20.18 3.50 -5.38
N ASP A 17 -20.97 2.58 -5.92
CA ASP A 17 -22.21 2.12 -5.30
C ASP A 17 -21.94 1.28 -4.04
N LEU A 18 -20.83 0.53 -4.02
CA LEU A 18 -20.40 -0.24 -2.86
C LEU A 18 -19.89 0.69 -1.76
N VAL A 19 -19.04 1.66 -2.12
CA VAL A 19 -18.50 2.69 -1.23
C VAL A 19 -19.64 3.49 -0.58
N ASN A 20 -20.66 3.88 -1.34
CA ASN A 20 -21.81 4.65 -0.83
C ASN A 20 -22.89 3.80 -0.14
N SER A 21 -22.69 2.48 -0.04
CA SER A 21 -23.62 1.60 0.67
C SER A 21 -23.22 1.45 2.14
N PRO A 22 -24.10 0.94 3.02
CA PRO A 22 -23.71 0.57 4.39
C PRO A 22 -22.60 -0.50 4.46
N ARG A 23 -22.27 -1.18 3.35
CA ARG A 23 -21.12 -2.10 3.30
C ARG A 23 -19.80 -1.36 3.10
N GLY A 24 -19.84 -0.10 2.67
CA GLY A 24 -18.67 0.77 2.49
C GLY A 24 -17.87 0.93 3.79
N GLU A 25 -18.56 0.99 4.93
CA GLU A 25 -17.95 1.05 6.28
C GLU A 25 -17.09 -0.18 6.64
N ARG A 26 -17.09 -1.22 5.81
CA ARG A 26 -16.32 -2.46 6.01
C ARG A 26 -15.47 -2.82 4.79
N LEU A 27 -15.22 -1.86 3.92
CA LEU A 27 -14.50 -2.09 2.68
C LEU A 27 -12.99 -2.15 2.93
N VAL A 28 -12.35 -3.14 2.31
CA VAL A 28 -10.90 -3.23 2.18
C VAL A 28 -10.60 -3.39 0.69
N ILE A 29 -9.70 -2.56 0.16
CA ILE A 29 -9.19 -2.66 -1.21
C ILE A 29 -7.69 -2.92 -1.10
N ALA A 30 -7.23 -4.06 -1.60
CA ALA A 30 -5.83 -4.46 -1.48
C ALA A 30 -5.30 -5.11 -2.76
N GLY A 31 -4.01 -4.96 -2.99
CA GLY A 31 -3.29 -5.63 -4.07
C GLY A 31 -2.12 -4.81 -4.62
N ASP A 32 -1.57 -5.28 -5.73
CA ASP A 32 -0.57 -4.56 -6.53
C ASP A 32 -1.26 -3.49 -7.38
N PHE A 33 -0.99 -2.23 -7.08
CA PHE A 33 -1.54 -1.09 -7.83
C PHE A 33 -0.60 -0.65 -8.95
N ASN A 34 0.65 -1.14 -8.93
CA ASN A 34 1.71 -0.77 -9.85
C ASN A 34 1.88 0.77 -9.93
N LEU A 35 1.82 1.42 -8.77
CA LEU A 35 1.97 2.86 -8.55
C LEU A 35 2.89 3.11 -7.37
N LEU A 36 3.79 4.07 -7.52
CA LEU A 36 4.52 4.63 -6.39
C LEU A 36 3.56 5.50 -5.55
N PRO A 37 3.82 5.70 -4.25
CA PRO A 37 2.96 6.53 -3.40
C PRO A 37 2.72 7.94 -3.99
N ALA A 38 3.75 8.56 -4.55
CA ALA A 38 3.65 9.88 -5.19
C ALA A 38 2.77 9.91 -6.46
N ASP A 39 2.49 8.75 -7.06
CA ASP A 39 1.66 8.61 -8.28
C ASP A 39 0.24 8.15 -7.96
N MET A 40 -0.09 7.87 -6.70
CA MET A 40 -1.41 7.42 -6.29
C MET A 40 -2.45 8.56 -6.41
N PRO A 41 -3.63 8.31 -7.02
CA PRO A 41 -4.66 9.34 -7.15
C PRO A 41 -5.14 9.85 -5.78
N GLU A 42 -5.20 11.17 -5.63
CA GLU A 42 -5.61 11.86 -4.39
C GLU A 42 -7.02 11.46 -3.95
N GLU A 43 -7.92 11.20 -4.92
CA GLU A 43 -9.30 10.84 -4.65
C GLU A 43 -9.44 9.55 -3.84
N LEU A 44 -8.47 8.63 -3.92
CA LEU A 44 -8.48 7.42 -3.11
C LEU A 44 -8.17 7.73 -1.64
N TYR A 45 -7.21 8.62 -1.39
CA TYR A 45 -6.86 9.09 -0.04
C TYR A 45 -7.95 9.95 0.60
N GLU A 46 -8.79 10.60 -0.20
CA GLU A 46 -9.93 11.38 0.32
C GLU A 46 -11.03 10.50 0.95
N ILE A 47 -11.13 9.23 0.54
CA ILE A 47 -12.24 8.35 0.92
C ILE A 47 -11.82 7.08 1.67
N MET A 48 -10.55 6.69 1.59
CA MET A 48 -10.01 5.51 2.26
C MET A 48 -8.65 5.82 2.90
N ILE A 49 -8.28 5.01 3.90
CA ILE A 49 -6.99 5.13 4.59
C ILE A 49 -6.01 4.14 3.97
N ASP A 50 -4.89 4.64 3.46
CA ASP A 50 -3.71 3.81 3.18
C ASP A 50 -3.02 3.46 4.49
N VAL A 51 -3.18 2.22 4.94
CA VAL A 51 -2.65 1.80 6.24
C VAL A 51 -1.12 1.76 6.28
N VAL A 52 -0.46 1.62 5.13
CA VAL A 52 1.00 1.58 5.06
C VAL A 52 1.57 2.99 5.27
N GLU A 53 0.95 4.01 4.68
CA GLU A 53 1.32 5.41 4.92
C GLU A 53 0.90 5.86 6.34
N ASP A 54 -0.33 5.56 6.77
CA ASP A 54 -0.89 5.99 8.05
C ASP A 54 -0.10 5.48 9.27
N THR A 55 0.50 4.30 9.16
CA THR A 55 1.33 3.72 10.23
C THR A 55 2.83 3.78 9.94
N SER A 56 3.26 4.59 8.95
CA SER A 56 4.66 4.66 8.53
C SER A 56 5.62 5.19 9.61
N ASP A 57 5.13 5.96 10.57
CA ASP A 57 5.91 6.49 11.70
C ASP A 57 6.20 5.44 12.80
N THR A 58 5.54 4.27 12.74
CA THR A 58 5.76 3.15 13.66
C THR A 58 6.93 2.25 13.25
N ARG A 59 7.47 2.45 12.05
CA ARG A 59 8.51 1.62 11.42
C ARG A 59 9.81 2.39 11.28
N GLU A 60 10.93 1.65 11.32
CA GLU A 60 12.23 2.25 11.03
C GLU A 60 12.24 2.74 9.56
N PRO A 61 12.77 3.95 9.29
CA PRO A 61 12.80 4.47 7.94
C PRO A 61 13.63 3.60 7.00
N LEU A 62 13.14 3.43 5.78
CA LEU A 62 13.85 2.63 4.79
C LEU A 62 15.01 3.41 4.16
N GLU A 63 16.19 2.77 4.12
CA GLU A 63 17.35 3.35 3.45
C GLU A 63 17.09 3.45 1.95
N GLY A 64 17.17 4.67 1.41
CA GLY A 64 17.03 4.91 -0.02
C GLY A 64 15.60 4.85 -0.55
N CYS A 65 14.57 5.11 0.27
CA CYS A 65 13.20 5.35 -0.21
C CYS A 65 13.19 6.37 -1.34
N ARG A 66 12.51 6.03 -2.44
CA ARG A 66 12.31 6.90 -3.61
C ARG A 66 10.88 6.73 -4.10
N GLY A 67 10.28 7.82 -4.59
CA GLY A 67 8.89 7.81 -5.05
C GLY A 67 7.87 7.80 -3.91
N CYS A 68 8.32 8.00 -2.68
CA CYS A 68 7.52 8.17 -1.49
C CYS A 68 7.07 9.65 -1.44
N SER A 69 5.95 9.97 -0.77
CA SER A 69 5.29 11.30 -0.75
C SER A 69 6.21 12.49 -0.42
N PHE A 70 7.40 12.23 0.13
CA PHE A 70 8.41 13.20 0.51
C PHE A 70 9.77 12.84 -0.11
N ASP A 71 10.08 13.42 -1.27
CA ASP A 71 11.40 13.30 -1.88
C ASP A 71 12.49 13.74 -0.90
N GLY A 72 13.28 12.79 -0.41
CA GLY A 72 14.46 13.04 0.44
C GLY A 72 14.24 12.92 1.95
N GLU A 73 13.04 12.65 2.43
CA GLU A 73 12.80 12.35 3.85
C GLU A 73 12.78 10.84 4.11
N PRO A 74 13.39 10.36 5.21
CA PRO A 74 13.20 8.99 5.64
C PRO A 74 11.72 8.73 5.92
N CYS A 75 11.12 7.72 5.29
CA CYS A 75 9.77 7.29 5.64
C CYS A 75 9.74 5.78 5.85
N GLY A 76 8.89 5.34 6.78
CA GLY A 76 8.82 3.96 7.20
C GLY A 76 7.90 3.11 6.35
N HIS A 77 7.74 3.38 5.04
CA HIS A 77 7.00 2.53 4.10
C HIS A 77 7.53 1.08 4.04
N MET A 78 6.99 0.22 3.18
CA MET A 78 7.43 -1.18 3.04
C MET A 78 7.98 -1.45 1.64
N TRP A 79 9.08 -2.21 1.54
CA TRP A 79 9.53 -2.79 0.26
C TRP A 79 8.68 -3.98 -0.08
N THR A 80 7.67 -3.73 -0.91
CA THR A 80 6.68 -4.71 -1.35
C THR A 80 6.98 -5.28 -2.73
N HIS A 81 7.85 -4.65 -3.53
CA HIS A 81 8.25 -5.18 -4.83
C HIS A 81 9.73 -4.96 -5.12
N LYS A 82 10.38 -5.94 -5.76
CA LYS A 82 11.75 -5.89 -6.28
C LYS A 82 11.76 -6.05 -7.80
N ASN A 83 12.13 -4.99 -8.51
CA ASN A 83 12.11 -4.94 -9.97
C ASN A 83 13.29 -5.71 -10.59
N GLY A 84 13.13 -7.03 -10.67
CA GLY A 84 14.07 -7.97 -11.26
C GLY A 84 15.03 -8.62 -10.24
N ASN A 85 15.87 -9.53 -10.74
CA ASN A 85 16.63 -10.45 -9.88
C ASN A 85 18.09 -10.04 -9.63
N SER A 86 18.50 -8.82 -10.01
CA SER A 86 19.87 -8.37 -9.77
C SER A 86 20.06 -7.88 -8.33
N ASP A 87 21.31 -7.86 -7.86
CA ASP A 87 21.65 -7.36 -6.53
C ASP A 87 21.36 -5.86 -6.36
N ASN A 88 21.30 -5.11 -7.47
CA ASN A 88 21.01 -3.68 -7.50
C ASN A 88 19.62 -3.37 -8.09
N ALA A 89 18.72 -4.35 -8.11
CA ALA A 89 17.35 -4.14 -8.56
C ALA A 89 16.66 -3.09 -7.68
N ALA A 90 15.87 -2.22 -8.31
CA ALA A 90 15.10 -1.23 -7.57
C ALA A 90 14.04 -1.92 -6.71
N VAL A 91 13.89 -1.47 -5.47
CA VAL A 91 12.83 -1.88 -4.56
C VAL A 91 11.83 -0.74 -4.41
N GLN A 92 10.54 -1.08 -4.29
CA GLN A 92 9.44 -0.12 -4.36
C GLN A 92 8.32 -0.52 -3.39
N ASN A 93 7.53 0.46 -2.96
CA ASN A 93 6.22 0.23 -2.37
C ASN A 93 5.14 0.37 -3.45
N ILE A 94 4.56 -0.73 -3.92
CA ILE A 94 3.49 -0.71 -4.95
C ILE A 94 2.29 -1.60 -4.61
N ASP A 95 2.40 -2.41 -3.56
CA ASP A 95 1.31 -3.19 -3.01
C ASP A 95 0.70 -2.43 -1.83
N TYR A 96 -0.62 -2.21 -1.89
CA TYR A 96 -1.34 -1.39 -0.92
C TYR A 96 -2.45 -2.16 -0.23
N VAL A 97 -2.83 -1.68 0.95
CA VAL A 97 -4.08 -2.04 1.62
C VAL A 97 -4.78 -0.75 2.04
N PHE A 98 -5.87 -0.44 1.36
CA PHE A 98 -6.78 0.65 1.71
C PHE A 98 -7.94 0.13 2.54
N ILE A 99 -8.24 0.80 3.64
CA ILE A 99 -9.35 0.45 4.51
C ILE A 99 -10.37 1.59 4.59
N ALA A 100 -11.64 1.24 4.80
CA ALA A 100 -12.66 2.22 5.15
C ALA A 100 -12.30 2.91 6.48
N PRO A 101 -12.57 4.22 6.65
CA PRO A 101 -12.25 4.94 7.88
C PRO A 101 -12.81 4.29 9.15
N GLU A 102 -13.97 3.65 9.08
CA GLU A 102 -14.61 2.97 10.21
C GLU A 102 -13.83 1.74 10.70
N LEU A 103 -12.95 1.17 9.87
CA LEU A 103 -12.08 0.05 10.24
C LEU A 103 -10.81 0.49 10.98
N ALA A 104 -10.45 1.78 10.96
CA ALA A 104 -9.22 2.27 11.57
C ALA A 104 -9.17 1.98 13.09
N GLY A 105 -10.31 2.13 13.77
CA GLY A 105 -10.39 1.90 15.23
C GLY A 105 -10.27 0.44 15.66
N VAL A 106 -10.31 -0.50 14.71
CA VAL A 106 -10.15 -1.94 14.94
C VAL A 106 -8.93 -2.52 14.23
N CYS A 107 -8.15 -1.70 13.52
CA CYS A 107 -6.85 -2.06 12.98
C CYS A 107 -5.84 -2.11 14.14
N VAL A 108 -5.26 -3.27 14.40
CA VAL A 108 -4.39 -3.49 15.58
C VAL A 108 -2.92 -3.68 15.21
N ASP A 109 -2.64 -4.09 13.98
CA ASP A 109 -1.26 -4.25 13.50
C ASP A 109 -1.16 -4.12 11.97
N VAL A 110 -0.02 -3.61 11.50
CA VAL A 110 0.32 -3.44 10.09
C VAL A 110 1.80 -3.75 9.91
N TYR A 111 2.10 -4.84 9.19
CA TYR A 111 3.46 -5.33 9.00
C TYR A 111 3.63 -5.96 7.62
N GLY A 112 4.86 -6.13 7.16
CA GLY A 112 5.15 -6.74 5.87
C GLY A 112 6.42 -6.25 5.18
N GLY A 113 6.40 -6.37 3.86
CA GLY A 113 7.59 -6.16 3.03
C GLY A 113 8.70 -7.16 3.33
N GLU A 114 9.88 -6.91 2.78
CA GLU A 114 11.03 -7.79 3.02
C GLU A 114 11.54 -7.79 4.47
N ALA A 115 11.32 -6.70 5.21
CA ALA A 115 11.76 -6.59 6.60
C ALA A 115 11.12 -7.68 7.50
N ASP A 116 9.84 -7.98 7.30
CA ASP A 116 9.12 -8.99 8.07
C ASP A 116 9.09 -10.37 7.39
N PHE A 117 9.41 -10.43 6.09
CA PHE A 117 9.46 -11.66 5.30
C PHE A 117 10.87 -11.88 4.72
N GLU A 118 11.84 -12.20 5.57
CA GLU A 118 13.23 -12.40 5.15
C GLU A 118 13.35 -13.47 4.03
N GLY A 119 14.08 -13.14 2.97
CA GLY A 119 14.32 -14.05 1.85
C GLY A 119 13.14 -14.17 0.87
N ILE A 120 12.11 -13.34 1.00
CA ILE A 120 10.94 -13.30 0.11
C ILE A 120 11.31 -13.19 -1.38
N TRP A 121 12.39 -12.46 -1.71
CA TRP A 121 12.89 -12.31 -3.07
C TRP A 121 13.34 -13.62 -3.74
N ASN A 122 13.52 -14.71 -2.97
CA ASN A 122 13.82 -16.03 -3.52
C ASN A 122 12.58 -16.78 -3.99
N VAL A 123 11.38 -16.32 -3.62
CA VAL A 123 10.10 -16.99 -3.91
C VAL A 123 9.13 -16.13 -4.71
N SER A 124 9.20 -14.81 -4.59
CA SER A 124 8.44 -13.85 -5.39
C SER A 124 9.20 -12.53 -5.49
N ASP A 125 8.98 -11.79 -6.57
CA ASP A 125 9.34 -10.39 -6.72
C ASP A 125 8.44 -9.46 -5.90
N HIS A 126 7.37 -9.96 -5.28
CA HIS A 126 6.51 -9.24 -4.35
C HIS A 126 6.64 -9.78 -2.92
N ALA A 127 6.52 -8.87 -1.95
CA ALA A 127 6.44 -9.16 -0.54
C ALA A 127 5.06 -8.80 0.02
N PRO A 128 4.52 -9.60 0.96
CA PRO A 128 3.19 -9.38 1.49
C PRO A 128 3.07 -8.07 2.27
N VAL A 129 1.87 -7.50 2.28
CA VAL A 129 1.41 -6.53 3.27
C VAL A 129 0.33 -7.21 4.11
N VAL A 130 0.46 -7.15 5.43
CA VAL A 130 -0.47 -7.75 6.38
C VAL A 130 -1.10 -6.66 7.24
N VAL A 131 -2.41 -6.78 7.42
CA VAL A 131 -3.21 -5.90 8.27
C VAL A 131 -4.07 -6.78 9.16
N GLU A 132 -3.98 -6.57 10.47
CA GLU A 132 -4.76 -7.31 11.46
C GLU A 132 -5.90 -6.47 12.02
N PHE A 133 -7.07 -7.09 12.15
CA PHE A 133 -8.27 -6.45 12.70
C PHE A 133 -8.82 -7.25 13.88
N GLU A 134 -9.29 -6.57 14.92
CA GLU A 134 -9.95 -7.17 16.10
C GLU A 134 -11.40 -6.67 16.24
N PHE A 135 -12.39 -7.57 16.15
CA PHE A 135 -13.83 -7.27 16.11
C PHE A 135 -14.60 -7.78 17.32
#